data_AF-Q52470-F1
#
_entry.id   AF-Q52470-F1
#
_cell.length_a   1.000
_cell.length_b   1.000
_cell.length_c   1.000
_cell.angle_alpha   90.00
_cell.angle_beta   90.00
_cell.angle_gamma   90.00
#
_symmetry.space_group_name_H-M   'P 1'
#
loop_
_entity.id
_entity.type
_entity.pdbx_description
1 polymer ?
#
loop_
_entity_poly.entity_id
_entity_poly.type
_entity_poly.pdbx_seq_one_letter_code
_entity_poly.pdbx_strand_id
1 'polypeptide(L)'
;MMTSIMFSMLSDITRIFVEQGLRVYPFQSSALLGVDEEGRVTLHARQLATAMASGYMPLLTGDLLLRGEQEAQVFSSDNIAPLLAADFEVRRVLYYSDVAGVYDQGNALVPWVGNANAACMEACVGASSMTDLTGGMRNKFMQQRQLARLGVVSEVLSFECFDRVHLSLCGLRQFGTVFLSE
;
A
#
# COMPACT_ATOMS: atom_id res chain seq x y z
N MET A 1 12.98 -16.44 9.56
CA MET A 1 12.84 -16.07 8.12
C MET A 1 11.87 -14.91 8.03
N MET A 2 12.01 -13.96 7.10
CA MET A 2 11.15 -12.76 7.08
C MET A 2 9.64 -13.09 7.08
N THR A 3 9.24 -14.12 6.33
CA THR A 3 7.86 -14.64 6.31
C THR A 3 7.33 -15.03 7.69
N SER A 4 8.14 -15.64 8.57
CA SER A 4 7.68 -16.01 9.91
C SER A 4 7.44 -14.79 10.80
N ILE A 5 8.21 -13.71 10.60
CA ILE A 5 8.02 -12.44 11.31
C ILE A 5 6.75 -11.75 10.82
N MET A 6 6.54 -11.67 9.50
CA MET A 6 5.32 -11.10 8.92
C MET A 6 4.07 -11.88 9.32
N PHE A 7 4.14 -13.22 9.35
CA PHE A 7 3.04 -14.05 9.82
C PHE A 7 2.71 -13.80 11.31
N SER A 8 3.72 -13.68 12.16
CA SER A 8 3.53 -13.32 13.57
C SER A 8 2.85 -11.95 13.73
N MET A 9 3.32 -10.94 12.99
CA MET A 9 2.73 -9.60 12.99
C MET A 9 1.28 -9.59 12.49
N LEU A 10 0.99 -10.31 11.40
CA LEU A 10 -0.37 -10.47 10.87
C LEU A 10 -1.29 -11.12 11.91
N SER A 11 -0.80 -12.15 12.62
CA SER A 11 -1.53 -12.80 13.70
C SER A 11 -1.85 -11.83 14.85
N ASP A 12 -0.87 -11.03 15.27
CA ASP A 12 -1.05 -10.03 16.33
C ASP A 12 -2.07 -8.95 15.95
N ILE A 13 -1.97 -8.41 14.74
CA ILE A 13 -2.94 -7.41 14.22
C ILE A 13 -4.34 -8.04 14.14
N THR A 14 -4.44 -9.27 13.63
CA THR A 14 -5.70 -10.00 13.52
C THR A 14 -6.36 -10.15 14.88
N ARG A 15 -5.59 -10.56 15.89
CA ARG A 15 -6.08 -10.69 17.27
C ARG A 15 -6.65 -9.38 17.78
N ILE A 16 -5.90 -8.26 17.65
CA ILE A 16 -6.37 -6.93 18.08
C ILE A 16 -7.70 -6.59 17.40
N PHE A 17 -7.82 -6.83 16.09
CA PHE A 17 -9.03 -6.48 15.35
C PHE A 17 -10.24 -7.34 15.77
N VAL A 18 -10.03 -8.64 15.98
CA VAL A 18 -11.07 -9.55 16.48
C VAL A 18 -11.51 -9.17 17.90
N GLU A 19 -10.58 -8.80 18.79
CA GLU A 19 -10.88 -8.32 20.14
C GLU A 19 -11.74 -7.04 20.13
N GLN A 20 -11.61 -6.20 19.09
CA GLN A 20 -12.46 -5.03 18.85
C GLN A 20 -13.77 -5.36 18.11
N GLY A 21 -14.07 -6.63 17.85
CA GLY A 21 -15.29 -7.08 17.19
C GLY A 21 -15.29 -6.92 15.66
N LEU A 22 -14.13 -6.66 15.03
CA LEU A 22 -14.03 -6.58 13.58
C LEU A 22 -13.99 -7.98 12.96
N ARG A 23 -14.77 -8.17 11.89
CA ARG A 23 -14.78 -9.42 11.12
C ARG A 23 -13.64 -9.42 10.11
N VAL A 24 -12.47 -9.83 10.55
CA VAL A 24 -11.27 -9.88 9.70
C VAL A 24 -10.89 -11.29 9.31
N TYR A 25 -10.22 -11.41 8.17
CA TYR A 25 -9.68 -12.69 7.70
C TYR A 25 -8.22 -12.51 7.24
N PRO A 26 -7.23 -13.04 7.97
CA PRO A 26 -5.83 -12.91 7.58
C PRO A 26 -5.48 -13.78 6.39
N PHE A 27 -4.76 -13.20 5.44
CA PHE A 27 -4.17 -13.90 4.32
C PHE A 27 -2.66 -13.71 4.32
N GLN A 28 -1.94 -14.82 4.34
CA GLN A 28 -0.50 -14.79 4.11
C GLN A 28 -0.24 -14.48 2.63
N SER A 29 0.36 -13.33 2.35
CA SER A 29 0.54 -12.85 0.97
C SER A 29 1.38 -13.81 0.13
N SER A 30 2.39 -14.47 0.69
CA SER A 30 3.18 -15.48 -0.03
C SER A 30 2.36 -16.71 -0.48
N ALA A 31 1.15 -16.93 0.04
CA ALA A 31 0.25 -17.99 -0.39
C ALA A 31 -0.76 -17.53 -1.47
N LEU A 32 -0.89 -16.22 -1.67
CA LEU A 32 -1.78 -15.62 -2.68
C LEU A 32 -1.03 -15.06 -3.88
N LEU A 33 0.26 -14.76 -3.71
CA LEU A 33 1.08 -14.10 -4.72
C LEU A 33 2.05 -15.10 -5.35
N GLY A 34 2.11 -15.09 -6.67
CA GLY A 34 3.15 -15.76 -7.46
C GLY A 34 4.12 -14.73 -8.02
N VAL A 35 5.38 -15.12 -8.25
CA VAL A 35 6.37 -14.33 -8.98
C VAL A 35 6.99 -15.17 -10.08
N ASP A 36 7.04 -14.64 -11.31
CA ASP A 36 7.62 -15.33 -12.45
C ASP A 36 9.15 -15.13 -12.58
N GLU A 37 9.76 -15.77 -13.58
CA GLU A 37 11.19 -15.65 -13.87
C GLU A 37 11.59 -14.23 -14.29
N GLU A 38 10.67 -13.35 -14.65
CA GLU A 38 10.93 -11.93 -14.93
C GLU A 38 10.70 -11.02 -13.71
N GLY A 39 10.27 -11.58 -12.57
CA GLY A 39 9.98 -10.84 -11.34
C GLY A 39 8.60 -10.18 -11.32
N ARG A 40 7.72 -10.52 -12.26
CA ARG A 40 6.34 -10.00 -12.28
C ARG A 40 5.50 -10.75 -11.25
N VAL A 41 4.82 -9.98 -10.40
CA VAL A 41 3.97 -10.51 -9.34
C VAL A 41 2.54 -10.64 -9.85
N THR A 42 1.93 -11.80 -9.60
CA THR A 42 0.52 -12.07 -9.90
C THR A 42 -0.25 -12.36 -8.62
N LEU A 43 -1.53 -11.97 -8.57
CA LEU A 43 -2.42 -12.18 -7.43
C LEU A 43 -3.45 -13.26 -7.76
N HIS A 44 -3.57 -14.26 -6.90
CA HIS A 44 -4.63 -15.26 -6.95
C HIS A 44 -5.84 -14.82 -6.10
N ALA A 45 -6.63 -13.89 -6.64
CA ALA A 45 -7.65 -13.14 -5.91
C ALA A 45 -8.91 -13.93 -5.46
N ARG A 46 -9.09 -15.20 -5.88
CA ARG A 46 -10.33 -15.96 -5.65
C ARG A 46 -10.73 -16.04 -4.17
N GLN A 47 -9.76 -16.30 -3.29
CA GLN A 47 -10.04 -16.42 -1.86
C GLN A 47 -10.34 -15.07 -1.20
N LEU A 48 -9.69 -13.99 -1.66
CA LEU A 48 -10.00 -12.63 -1.23
C LEU A 48 -11.45 -12.26 -1.59
N ALA A 49 -11.85 -12.52 -2.84
CA ALA A 49 -13.22 -12.28 -3.29
C ALA A 49 -14.26 -13.05 -2.45
N THR A 50 -13.95 -14.31 -2.12
CA THR A 50 -14.82 -15.18 -1.31
C THR A 50 -14.96 -14.65 0.13
N ALA A 51 -13.86 -14.20 0.74
CA ALA A 51 -13.88 -13.61 2.07
C ALA A 51 -14.68 -12.30 2.12
N MET A 52 -14.45 -11.39 1.15
CA MET A 52 -15.21 -10.14 1.03
C MET A 52 -16.71 -10.39 0.84
N ALA A 53 -17.08 -11.32 -0.05
CA ALA A 53 -18.49 -11.70 -0.27
C ALA A 53 -19.15 -12.30 0.98
N SER A 54 -18.36 -12.91 1.87
CA SER A 54 -18.83 -13.47 3.15
C SER A 54 -18.87 -12.44 4.29
N GLY A 55 -18.58 -11.17 4.00
CA GLY A 55 -18.59 -10.06 4.96
C GLY A 55 -17.35 -9.99 5.85
N TYR A 56 -16.24 -10.63 5.44
CA TYR A 56 -14.94 -10.46 6.10
C TYR A 56 -14.13 -9.35 5.43
N MET A 57 -13.37 -8.61 6.24
CA MET A 57 -12.33 -7.69 5.81
C MET A 57 -11.00 -8.44 5.68
N PRO A 58 -10.46 -8.63 4.45
CA PRO A 58 -9.17 -9.27 4.28
C PRO A 58 -8.04 -8.46 4.92
N LEU A 59 -7.12 -9.13 5.62
CA LEU A 59 -5.89 -8.55 6.12
C LEU A 59 -4.70 -9.15 5.36
N LEU A 60 -3.85 -8.28 4.81
CA LEU A 60 -2.70 -8.63 4.00
C LEU A 60 -1.47 -7.84 4.49
N THR A 61 -0.28 -8.41 4.30
CA THR A 61 1.00 -7.76 4.64
C THR A 61 1.98 -7.87 3.48
N GLY A 62 3.10 -7.15 3.55
CA GLY A 62 4.29 -7.51 2.77
C GLY A 62 4.77 -8.92 3.17
N ASP A 63 5.59 -9.53 2.32
CA ASP A 63 6.11 -10.88 2.56
C ASP A 63 7.38 -11.15 1.75
N LEU A 64 7.90 -12.37 1.83
CA LEU A 64 8.93 -12.90 0.95
C LEU A 64 8.25 -13.83 -0.08
N LEU A 65 8.49 -13.56 -1.37
CA LEU A 65 8.00 -14.42 -2.46
C LEU A 65 9.14 -15.30 -2.96
N LEU A 66 8.87 -16.58 -3.18
CA LEU A 66 9.82 -17.51 -3.74
C LEU A 66 9.85 -17.38 -5.27
N ARG A 67 11.03 -17.20 -5.83
CA ARG A 67 11.30 -17.10 -7.27
C ARG A 67 12.26 -18.23 -7.65
N GLY A 68 11.74 -19.27 -8.30
CA GLY A 68 12.53 -20.48 -8.57
C GLY A 68 12.99 -21.20 -7.30
N GLU A 69 14.04 -22.04 -7.42
CA GLU A 69 14.43 -22.98 -6.35
C GLU A 69 15.22 -22.36 -5.19
N GLN A 70 15.90 -21.23 -5.41
CA GLN A 70 16.82 -20.66 -4.40
C GLN A 70 16.75 -19.13 -4.28
N GLU A 71 15.92 -18.46 -5.08
CA GLU A 71 15.80 -17.02 -5.03
C GLU A 71 14.52 -16.61 -4.30
N ALA A 72 14.62 -15.58 -3.48
CA ALA A 72 13.51 -15.05 -2.74
C ALA A 72 13.52 -13.53 -2.85
N GLN A 73 12.37 -12.94 -3.15
CA GLN A 73 12.21 -11.52 -3.39
C GLN A 73 11.36 -10.91 -2.27
N VAL A 74 11.81 -9.79 -1.71
CA VAL A 74 11.02 -8.99 -0.78
C VAL A 74 9.86 -8.35 -1.54
N PHE A 75 8.64 -8.58 -1.07
CA PHE A 75 7.44 -7.96 -1.58
C PHE A 75 6.91 -6.93 -0.59
N SER A 76 6.93 -5.65 -0.98
CA SER A 76 6.45 -4.54 -0.17
C SER A 76 4.92 -4.53 -0.09
N SER A 77 4.36 -4.21 1.09
CA SER A 77 2.93 -4.00 1.26
C SER A 77 2.38 -2.86 0.42
N ASP A 78 3.23 -1.88 0.05
CA ASP A 78 2.79 -0.76 -0.78
C ASP A 78 2.29 -1.20 -2.16
N ASN A 79 2.74 -2.37 -2.62
CA ASN A 79 2.45 -2.93 -3.94
C ASN A 79 1.12 -3.70 -3.96
N ILE A 80 0.49 -3.94 -2.80
CA ILE A 80 -0.75 -4.72 -2.71
C ILE A 80 -1.92 -4.00 -3.37
N ALA A 81 -2.09 -2.70 -3.11
CA ALA A 81 -3.26 -1.98 -3.59
C ALA A 81 -3.33 -1.89 -5.13
N PRO A 82 -2.24 -1.61 -5.87
CA PRO A 82 -2.24 -1.71 -7.33
C PRO A 82 -2.60 -3.10 -7.87
N LEU A 83 -2.15 -4.18 -7.21
CA LEU A 83 -2.53 -5.55 -7.61
C LEU A 83 -4.02 -5.79 -7.40
N LEU A 84 -4.57 -5.34 -6.27
CA LEU A 84 -6.01 -5.44 -6.00
C LEU A 84 -6.83 -4.61 -6.99
N ALA A 85 -6.36 -3.43 -7.39
CA ALA A 85 -7.05 -2.56 -8.35
C ALA A 85 -7.15 -3.16 -9.76
N ALA A 86 -6.33 -4.18 -10.09
CA ALA A 86 -6.44 -4.91 -11.35
C ALA A 86 -7.61 -5.92 -11.36
N ASP A 87 -7.93 -6.51 -10.20
CA ASP A 87 -8.95 -7.57 -10.07
C ASP A 87 -10.27 -7.08 -9.43
N PHE A 88 -10.24 -5.93 -8.75
CA PHE A 88 -11.36 -5.40 -7.97
C PHE A 88 -11.62 -3.92 -8.25
N GLU A 89 -12.89 -3.49 -8.08
CA GLU A 89 -13.24 -2.07 -8.12
C GLU A 89 -12.73 -1.36 -6.86
N VAL A 90 -11.55 -0.75 -6.95
CA VAL A 90 -10.97 0.06 -5.88
C VAL A 90 -11.22 1.53 -6.17
N ARG A 91 -12.00 2.19 -5.30
CA ARG A 91 -12.31 3.63 -5.48
C ARG A 91 -11.29 4.55 -4.83
N ARG A 92 -10.68 4.10 -3.73
CA ARG A 92 -9.76 4.92 -2.94
C ARG A 92 -8.76 4.06 -2.19
N VAL A 93 -7.52 4.54 -2.06
CA VAL A 93 -6.47 3.91 -1.26
C VAL A 93 -5.84 4.95 -0.32
N LEU A 94 -5.61 4.56 0.93
CA LEU A 94 -5.03 5.42 1.96
C LEU A 94 -3.70 4.81 2.42
N TYR A 95 -2.59 5.51 2.17
CA TYR A 95 -1.26 5.15 2.63
C TYR A 95 -0.92 6.00 3.86
N TYR A 96 -1.06 5.42 5.04
CA TYR A 96 -0.52 6.05 6.26
C TYR A 96 0.98 5.77 6.36
N SER A 97 1.76 6.83 6.58
CA SER A 97 3.21 6.80 6.69
C SER A 97 3.70 7.67 7.85
N ASP A 98 4.97 7.52 8.19
CA ASP A 98 5.74 8.37 9.11
C ASP A 98 6.01 9.80 8.59
N VAL A 99 5.56 10.13 7.39
CA VAL A 99 5.64 11.46 6.78
C VAL A 99 4.26 12.00 6.45
N ALA A 100 4.11 13.33 6.47
CA ALA A 100 2.84 13.98 6.14
C ALA A 100 2.40 13.84 4.67
N GLY A 101 3.34 13.53 3.77
CA GLY A 101 3.06 13.34 2.36
C GLY A 101 4.32 13.45 1.51
N VAL A 102 4.15 13.91 0.27
CA VAL A 102 5.24 14.17 -0.68
C VAL A 102 5.69 15.61 -0.54
N TYR A 103 7.00 15.83 -0.49
CA TYR A 103 7.60 17.15 -0.42
C TYR A 103 8.27 17.51 -1.76
N ASP A 104 8.24 18.79 -2.13
CA ASP A 104 8.99 19.31 -3.26
C ASP A 104 10.46 19.63 -2.88
N GLN A 105 11.22 20.18 -3.83
CA GLN A 105 12.63 20.56 -3.60
C GLN A 105 12.81 21.66 -2.54
N GLY A 106 11.77 22.47 -2.30
CA GLY A 106 11.73 23.50 -1.27
C GLY A 106 11.34 22.96 0.10
N ASN A 107 11.17 21.64 0.25
CA ASN A 107 10.67 20.98 1.45
C ASN A 107 9.25 21.46 1.84
N ALA A 108 8.44 21.88 0.86
CA ALA A 108 7.04 22.20 1.04
C ALA A 108 6.17 20.96 0.74
N LEU A 109 5.15 20.73 1.58
CA LEU A 109 4.21 19.64 1.36
C LEU A 109 3.39 19.90 0.11
N VAL A 110 3.34 18.91 -0.78
CA VAL A 110 2.63 18.97 -2.04
C VAL A 110 1.20 18.47 -1.83
N PRO A 111 0.16 19.29 -2.07
CA PRO A 111 -1.22 18.89 -1.80
C PRO A 111 -1.76 17.86 -2.80
N TRP A 112 -1.28 17.88 -4.06
CA TRP A 112 -1.71 16.94 -5.09
C TRP A 112 -0.60 16.57 -6.08
N VAL A 113 -0.65 15.33 -6.57
CA VAL A 113 0.20 14.80 -7.63
C VAL A 113 -0.68 14.27 -8.77
N GLY A 114 -0.56 14.88 -9.94
CA GLY A 114 -1.24 14.49 -11.17
C GLY A 114 -0.25 14.44 -12.34
N ASN A 115 -0.72 14.21 -13.57
CA ASN A 115 0.17 14.08 -14.74
C ASN A 115 1.04 15.31 -14.97
N ALA A 116 0.53 16.51 -14.66
CA ALA A 116 1.24 17.77 -14.87
C ALA A 116 2.50 17.94 -14.01
N ASN A 117 2.52 17.41 -12.77
CA ASN A 117 3.64 17.59 -11.85
C ASN A 117 4.35 16.28 -11.47
N ALA A 118 3.82 15.11 -11.84
CA ALA A 118 4.36 13.81 -11.45
C ALA A 118 5.85 13.63 -11.76
N ALA A 119 6.30 13.99 -12.96
CA ALA A 119 7.71 13.82 -13.33
C ALA A 119 8.65 14.69 -12.48
N CYS A 120 8.23 15.91 -12.14
CA CYS A 120 8.97 16.78 -11.23
C CYS A 120 9.00 16.20 -9.83
N MET A 121 7.86 15.72 -9.33
CA MET A 121 7.76 15.14 -7.99
C MET A 121 8.53 13.83 -7.86
N GLU A 122 8.51 12.97 -8.88
CA GLU A 122 9.30 11.73 -8.90
C GLU A 122 10.80 12.00 -8.74
N ALA A 123 11.30 13.08 -9.34
CA ALA A 123 12.70 13.50 -9.18
C ALA A 123 13.00 14.07 -7.78
N CYS A 124 12.00 14.51 -7.03
CA CYS A 124 12.14 15.01 -5.67
C CYS A 124 12.09 13.88 -4.62
N VAL A 125 11.34 12.80 -4.90
CA VAL A 125 11.19 11.68 -3.97
C VAL A 125 12.50 10.92 -3.83
N GLY A 126 13.01 10.86 -2.59
CA GLY A 126 14.30 10.24 -2.27
C GLY A 126 15.50 11.19 -2.37
N ALA A 127 15.31 12.46 -2.75
CA ALA A 127 16.36 13.48 -2.77
C ALA A 127 16.49 14.27 -1.44
N SER A 128 15.56 14.07 -0.49
CA SER A 128 15.57 14.74 0.81
C SER A 128 16.68 14.25 1.74
N SER A 129 17.23 15.17 2.56
CA SER A 129 18.23 14.89 3.60
C SER A 129 17.73 13.99 4.74
N MET A 130 16.41 13.82 4.86
CA MET A 130 15.78 12.72 5.61
C MET A 130 15.77 11.49 4.71
N THR A 131 16.94 10.88 4.58
CA THR A 131 17.27 9.84 3.62
C THR A 131 16.27 8.69 3.66
N ASP A 132 15.54 8.46 2.56
CA ASP A 132 14.81 7.22 2.32
C ASP A 132 15.82 6.10 2.02
N LEU A 133 16.49 5.61 3.07
CA LEU A 133 17.51 4.56 2.99
C LEU A 133 16.94 3.22 2.50
N THR A 134 15.62 3.09 2.42
CA THR A 134 14.92 1.87 2.01
C THR A 134 14.40 1.93 0.57
N GLY A 135 14.41 3.11 -0.07
CA GLY A 135 13.68 3.34 -1.31
C GLY A 135 12.15 3.21 -1.17
N GLY A 136 11.65 3.21 0.07
CA GLY A 136 10.26 2.95 0.42
C GLY A 136 9.32 4.08 0.00
N MET A 137 9.74 5.34 0.14
CA MET A 137 8.97 6.49 -0.34
C MET A 137 8.96 6.57 -1.85
N ARG A 138 10.07 6.25 -2.52
CA ARG A 138 10.08 6.15 -3.98
C ARG A 138 9.14 5.05 -4.45
N ASN A 139 9.20 3.86 -3.87
CA ASN A 139 8.28 2.78 -4.21
C ASN A 139 6.82 3.19 -3.97
N LYS A 140 6.50 3.74 -2.79
CA LYS A 140 5.15 4.22 -2.45
C LYS A 140 4.64 5.27 -3.43
N PHE A 141 5.48 6.23 -3.83
CA PHE A 141 5.16 7.20 -4.87
C PHE A 141 4.81 6.52 -6.20
N MET A 142 5.62 5.55 -6.64
CA MET A 142 5.39 4.83 -7.90
C MET A 142 4.10 4.00 -7.86
N GLN A 143 3.81 3.31 -6.75
CA GLN A 143 2.57 2.53 -6.60
C GLN A 143 1.32 3.43 -6.66
N GLN A 144 1.37 4.62 -6.05
CA GLN A 144 0.27 5.58 -6.14
C GLN A 144 0.13 6.19 -7.54
N ARG A 145 1.23 6.41 -8.27
CA ARG A 145 1.18 6.78 -9.70
C ARG A 145 0.56 5.67 -10.54
N GLN A 146 0.82 4.40 -10.22
CA GLN A 146 0.17 3.28 -10.88
C GLN A 146 -1.34 3.25 -10.58
N LEU A 147 -1.75 3.44 -9.32
CA LEU A 147 -3.16 3.56 -8.94
C LEU A 147 -3.86 4.68 -9.69
N ALA A 148 -3.25 5.87 -9.77
CA ALA A 148 -3.77 6.99 -10.54
C ALA A 148 -4.03 6.62 -12.01
N ARG A 149 -3.08 5.93 -12.67
CA ARG A 149 -3.24 5.44 -14.05
C ARG A 149 -4.36 4.41 -14.21
N LEU A 150 -4.69 3.67 -13.14
CA LEU A 150 -5.81 2.72 -13.10
C LEU A 150 -7.15 3.39 -12.77
N GLY A 151 -7.21 4.72 -12.67
CA GLY A 151 -8.45 5.43 -12.31
C GLY A 151 -8.68 5.55 -10.80
N VAL A 152 -7.70 5.16 -9.96
CA VAL A 152 -7.86 5.07 -8.50
C VAL A 152 -7.20 6.26 -7.81
N VAL A 153 -7.99 6.99 -7.03
CA VAL A 153 -7.46 8.08 -6.18
C VAL A 153 -6.75 7.47 -4.97
N SER A 154 -5.55 7.96 -4.68
CA SER A 154 -4.79 7.54 -3.49
C SER A 154 -4.24 8.71 -2.69
N GLU A 155 -3.98 8.51 -1.41
CA GLU A 155 -3.52 9.56 -0.50
C GLU A 155 -2.35 9.07 0.36
N VAL A 156 -1.30 9.89 0.47
CA VAL A 156 -0.28 9.74 1.52
C VAL A 156 -0.67 10.63 2.70
N LEU A 157 -0.79 10.02 3.88
CA LEU A 157 -1.22 10.66 5.11
C LEU A 157 -0.23 10.35 6.24
N SER A 158 -0.09 11.28 7.20
CA SER A 158 0.73 11.05 8.39
C SER A 158 0.04 10.10 9.38
N PHE A 159 0.81 9.19 10.00
CA PHE A 159 0.37 8.43 11.18
C PHE A 159 0.01 9.33 12.37
N GLU A 160 0.50 10.57 12.43
CA GLU A 160 0.09 11.54 13.46
C GLU A 160 -1.41 11.87 13.38
N CYS A 161 -2.05 11.64 12.23
CA CYS A 161 -3.49 11.82 12.01
C CYS A 161 -4.28 10.50 12.03
N PHE A 162 -3.66 9.39 12.44
CA PHE A 162 -4.31 8.07 12.38
C PHE A 162 -5.48 7.91 13.36
N ASP A 163 -5.52 8.70 14.43
CA ASP A 163 -6.68 8.83 15.33
C ASP A 163 -7.97 9.23 14.58
N ARG A 164 -7.83 9.88 13.43
CA ARG A 164 -8.92 10.32 12.55
C ARG A 164 -9.20 9.39 11.38
N VAL A 165 -8.70 8.14 11.42
CA VAL A 165 -8.89 7.17 10.33
C VAL A 165 -10.35 6.98 9.91
N HIS A 166 -11.29 7.08 10.86
CA HIS A 166 -12.72 7.00 10.59
C HIS A 166 -13.21 8.11 9.61
N LEU A 167 -12.68 9.33 9.72
CA LEU A 167 -13.00 10.41 8.78
C LEU A 167 -12.49 10.08 7.37
N SER A 168 -11.25 9.58 7.30
CA SER A 168 -10.67 9.12 6.05
C SER A 168 -11.49 7.98 5.44
N LEU A 169 -11.92 6.99 6.20
CA LEU A 169 -12.77 5.90 5.69
C LEU A 169 -14.14 6.40 5.21
N CYS A 170 -14.70 7.45 5.82
CA CYS A 170 -15.96 8.08 5.40
C CYS A 170 -15.85 8.99 4.16
N GLY A 171 -14.68 9.11 3.53
CA GLY A 171 -14.52 9.95 2.34
C GLY A 171 -13.99 11.36 2.61
N LEU A 172 -13.81 11.76 3.88
CA LEU A 172 -13.30 13.08 4.21
C LEU A 172 -11.79 13.12 3.96
N ARG A 173 -11.37 14.08 3.15
CA ARG A 173 -9.95 14.32 2.89
C ARG A 173 -9.27 14.84 4.15
N GLN A 174 -8.15 14.21 4.49
CA GLN A 174 -7.27 14.66 5.57
C GLN A 174 -6.08 15.42 4.99
N PHE A 175 -5.27 16.01 5.87
CA PHE A 175 -4.05 16.70 5.47
C PHE A 175 -3.01 15.69 4.94
N GLY A 176 -2.47 15.96 3.76
CA GLY A 176 -1.46 15.11 3.10
C GLY A 176 -1.39 15.36 1.60
N THR A 177 -0.92 14.36 0.85
CA THR A 177 -0.76 14.44 -0.61
C THR A 177 -1.73 13.52 -1.32
N VAL A 178 -2.55 14.06 -2.22
CA VAL A 178 -3.52 13.30 -3.03
C VAL A 178 -2.94 12.98 -4.41
N PHE A 179 -3.03 11.74 -4.86
CA PHE A 179 -2.70 11.31 -6.22
C PHE A 179 -3.98 11.23 -7.05
N LEU A 180 -4.04 12.04 -8.11
CA LEU A 180 -5.21 12.19 -8.97
C LEU A 180 -5.16 11.26 -10.18
N SER A 181 -6.32 10.74 -10.59
CA SER A 181 -6.47 9.75 -11.65
C SER A 181 -6.58 10.31 -13.08
N GLU A 182 -6.24 11.59 -13.26
CA GLU A 182 -6.39 12.33 -14.53
C GLU A 182 -5.53 11.79 -15.67
#